data_AF-A0A8T4YUY1-F1
#
_entry.id   AF-A0A8T4YUY1-F1
#
_cell.length_a   1.000
_cell.length_b   1.000
_cell.length_c   1.000
_cell.angle_alpha   90.00
_cell.angle_beta   90.00
_cell.angle_gamma   90.00
#
_symmetry.space_group_name_H-M   'P 1'
#
loop_
_entity.id
_entity.type
_entity.pdbx_description
1 polymer ?
#
loop_
_entity_poly.entity_id
_entity_poly.type
_entity_poly.pdbx_seq_one_letter_code
_entity_poly.pdbx_strand_id
1 'polypeptide(L)'
;AKLAAVAGANYSARWTTAHQKELRECFKKALQMDGFRFVEVVTQCPTAYGRRAGFKNVGEMLKWFKENAVPVAEAEKMGKGELESKIVVGEFIQRRRLTLVESVYAVLREAQKNA
;
A
#
# COMPACT_ATOMS: atom_id res chain seq x y z
N ALA A 1 3.38 -3.68 -1.35
CA ALA A 1 2.25 -3.00 -2.01
C ALA A 1 2.22 -3.34 -3.50
N LYS A 2 3.28 -3.05 -4.27
CA LYS A 2 3.36 -3.38 -5.71
C LYS A 2 3.04 -4.86 -6.03
N LEU A 3 3.52 -5.81 -5.21
CA LEU A 3 3.16 -7.23 -5.35
C LEU A 3 1.64 -7.47 -5.29
N ALA A 4 0.96 -6.91 -4.28
CA ALA A 4 -0.49 -7.05 -4.15
C ALA A 4 -1.24 -6.40 -5.33
N ALA A 5 -0.73 -5.27 -5.82
CA ALA A 5 -1.28 -4.61 -7.00
C ALA A 5 -1.24 -5.52 -8.24
N VAL A 6 -0.08 -6.11 -8.55
CA VAL A 6 0.07 -7.02 -9.70
C VAL A 6 -0.66 -8.35 -9.49
N ALA A 7 -0.76 -8.83 -8.25
CA ALA A 7 -1.47 -10.07 -7.92
C ALA A 7 -3.00 -9.99 -8.07
N GLY A 8 -3.56 -8.79 -8.31
CA GLY A 8 -4.97 -8.66 -8.63
C GLY A 8 -5.79 -7.84 -7.66
N ALA A 9 -5.19 -7.20 -6.64
CA ALA A 9 -5.92 -6.35 -5.71
C ALA A 9 -6.71 -5.25 -6.42
N ASN A 10 -7.88 -4.90 -5.88
CA ASN A 10 -8.68 -3.76 -6.33
C ASN A 10 -8.09 -2.44 -5.83
N TYR A 11 -7.41 -2.48 -4.69
CA TYR A 11 -6.70 -1.34 -4.14
C TYR A 11 -5.37 -1.77 -3.55
N SER A 12 -4.31 -1.03 -3.83
CA SER A 12 -3.07 -1.17 -3.08
C SER A 12 -2.36 0.15 -2.89
N ALA A 13 -1.91 0.42 -1.68
CA ALA A 13 -1.17 1.62 -1.32
C ALA A 13 -0.04 1.30 -0.33
N ARG A 14 1.00 2.15 -0.30
CA ARG A 14 2.03 2.16 0.75
C ARG A 14 2.20 3.57 1.29
N TRP A 15 2.26 3.69 2.61
CA TRP A 15 2.60 4.92 3.30
C TRP A 15 3.48 4.62 4.50
N THR A 16 4.21 5.62 5.00
CA THR A 16 4.93 5.51 6.27
C THR A 16 4.12 6.17 7.38
N THR A 17 4.41 5.86 8.64
CA THR A 17 3.83 6.55 9.81
C THR A 17 4.11 8.06 9.86
N ALA A 18 5.06 8.55 9.06
CA ALA A 18 5.32 9.99 8.91
C ALA A 18 4.30 10.71 8.00
N HIS A 19 3.49 9.96 7.23
CA HIS A 19 2.46 10.46 6.29
C HIS A 19 1.05 10.29 6.88
N GLN A 20 0.81 10.92 8.03
CA GLN A 20 -0.39 10.67 8.83
C GLN A 20 -1.70 11.03 8.10
N LYS A 21 -1.70 12.12 7.34
CA LYS A 21 -2.89 12.61 6.62
C LYS A 21 -3.22 11.67 5.45
N GLU A 22 -2.21 11.34 4.66
CA GLU A 22 -2.30 10.43 3.51
C GLU A 22 -2.73 9.04 3.96
N LEU A 23 -2.17 8.55 5.07
CA LEU A 23 -2.53 7.25 5.63
C LEU A 23 -3.99 7.23 6.10
N ARG A 24 -4.47 8.29 6.76
CA ARG A 24 -5.88 8.43 7.16
C ARG A 24 -6.82 8.38 5.96
N GLU A 25 -6.57 9.20 4.94
CA GLU A 25 -7.42 9.23 3.74
C GLU A 25 -7.34 7.92 2.95
N CYS A 26 -6.16 7.29 2.89
CA CYS A 26 -5.96 5.97 2.30
C CYS A 26 -6.85 4.91 2.97
N PHE A 27 -6.88 4.85 4.31
CA PHE A 27 -7.75 3.91 5.02
C PHE A 27 -9.23 4.22 4.81
N LYS A 28 -9.63 5.49 4.88
CA LYS A 28 -11.01 5.90 4.62
C LYS A 28 -11.48 5.45 3.23
N LYS A 29 -10.67 5.70 2.20
CA LYS A 29 -10.93 5.27 0.82
C LYS A 29 -10.98 3.74 0.69
N ALA A 30 -10.01 3.02 1.26
CA ALA A 30 -9.98 1.57 1.20
C ALA A 30 -11.22 0.92 1.84
N LEU A 31 -11.71 1.45 2.96
CA LEU A 31 -12.90 0.92 3.64
C LEU A 31 -14.17 1.07 2.79
N GLN A 32 -14.25 2.11 1.95
CA GLN A 32 -15.41 2.41 1.10
C GLN A 32 -15.41 1.64 -0.24
N MET A 33 -14.31 0.99 -0.61
CA MET A 33 -14.21 0.24 -1.87
C MET A 33 -14.73 -1.20 -1.72
N ASP A 34 -14.98 -1.88 -2.84
CA ASP A 34 -15.28 -3.33 -2.86
C ASP A 34 -14.09 -4.16 -3.35
N GLY A 35 -14.04 -5.42 -2.92
CA GLY A 35 -13.02 -6.41 -3.30
C GLY A 35 -11.78 -6.42 -2.41
N PHE A 36 -10.71 -7.07 -2.85
CA PHE A 36 -9.49 -7.19 -2.05
C PHE A 36 -8.67 -5.90 -2.08
N ARG A 37 -8.29 -5.40 -0.90
CA ARG A 37 -7.62 -4.11 -0.70
C ARG A 37 -6.43 -4.29 0.24
N PHE A 38 -5.27 -3.75 -0.12
CA PHE A 38 -4.03 -3.95 0.63
C PHE A 38 -3.34 -2.62 0.92
N VAL A 39 -3.24 -2.26 2.20
CA VAL A 39 -2.52 -1.06 2.67
C VAL A 39 -1.28 -1.50 3.43
N GLU A 40 -0.10 -1.16 2.91
CA GLU A 40 1.18 -1.39 3.60
C GLU A 40 1.58 -0.14 4.37
N VAL A 41 1.77 -0.29 5.69
CA VAL A 41 2.20 0.79 6.56
C VAL A 41 3.62 0.52 7.03
N VAL A 42 4.57 1.35 6.60
CA VAL A 42 5.96 1.27 7.06
C VAL A 42 6.05 1.99 8.40
N THR A 43 6.36 1.24 9.45
CA THR A 43 6.40 1.73 10.83
C THR A 43 7.83 1.73 11.37
N GLN A 44 8.14 2.69 12.23
CA GLN A 44 9.42 2.77 12.93
C GLN A 44 9.37 1.88 14.18
N CYS A 45 10.38 1.03 14.35
CA CYS A 45 10.60 0.28 15.60
C CYS A 45 11.81 0.89 16.33
N PRO A 46 11.61 1.88 17.22
CA PRO A 46 12.71 2.64 17.81
C PRO A 46 13.59 1.78 18.72
N THR A 47 13.00 0.82 19.44
CA THR A 47 13.71 0.03 20.44
C THR A 47 14.60 -1.05 19.82
N ALA A 48 14.08 -1.86 18.90
CA ALA A 48 14.83 -3.00 18.36
C ALA A 48 15.63 -2.67 17.10
N TYR A 49 15.02 -1.96 16.15
CA TYR A 49 15.67 -1.58 14.90
C TYR A 49 16.42 -0.26 15.03
N GLY A 50 15.75 0.80 15.50
CA GLY A 50 16.29 2.16 15.58
C GLY A 50 17.64 2.22 16.31
N ARG A 51 17.70 1.68 17.53
CA ARG A 51 18.95 1.62 18.32
C ARG A 51 20.09 0.88 17.62
N ARG A 52 19.80 -0.22 16.92
CA ARG A 52 20.82 -1.03 16.21
C ARG A 52 21.28 -0.40 14.90
N ALA A 53 20.39 0.32 14.24
CA ALA A 53 20.67 1.06 13.01
C ALA A 53 21.32 2.44 13.27
N GLY A 54 21.59 2.80 14.53
CA GLY A 54 22.29 4.03 14.90
C GLY A 54 21.40 5.28 15.04
N PHE A 55 20.07 5.14 14.97
CA PHE A 55 19.15 6.25 15.21
C PHE A 55 19.13 6.64 16.70
N LYS A 56 19.20 7.94 16.98
CA LYS A 56 19.24 8.50 18.34
C LYS A 56 17.88 8.53 19.01
N ASN A 57 16.81 8.77 18.24
CA ASN A 57 15.44 8.84 18.78
C ASN A 57 14.37 8.60 17.69
N VAL A 58 13.10 8.53 18.13
CA VAL A 58 11.93 8.33 17.25
C VAL A 58 11.78 9.45 16.21
N GLY A 59 12.09 10.70 16.58
CA GLY A 59 11.98 11.85 15.69
C GLY A 59 12.92 11.75 14.50
N GLU A 60 14.14 11.26 14.71
CA GLU A 60 15.12 11.03 13.65
C GLU A 60 14.64 9.96 12.65
N MET A 61 14.03 8.88 13.15
CA MET A 61 13.46 7.84 12.28
C MET A 61 12.28 8.37 11.45
N LEU A 62 11.41 9.17 12.06
CA LEU A 62 10.29 9.80 11.34
C LEU A 62 10.77 10.81 10.31
N LYS A 63 11.85 11.55 10.60
CA LYS A 63 12.52 12.43 9.64
C LYS A 63 13.10 11.64 8.47
N TRP A 64 13.81 10.55 8.77
CA TRP A 64 14.36 9.65 7.75
C TRP A 64 13.27 9.07 6.84
N PHE A 65 12.10 8.70 7.38
CA PHE A 65 10.96 8.28 6.56
C PHE A 65 10.46 9.37 5.61
N LYS A 66 10.48 10.66 5.99
CA LYS A 66 10.07 11.75 5.09
C LYS A 66 11.08 12.00 3.99
N GLU A 67 12.37 11.99 4.33
CA GLU A 67 13.48 12.28 3.40
C GLU A 67 13.76 11.14 2.42
N ASN A 68 13.38 9.91 2.78
CA ASN A 68 13.59 8.73 1.94
C ASN A 68 12.31 8.18 1.33
N ALA A 69 11.15 8.82 1.57
CA ALA A 69 9.94 8.49 0.85
C ALA A 69 9.89 9.21 -0.51
N VAL A 70 9.49 8.50 -1.55
CA VAL A 70 9.33 9.03 -2.91
C VAL A 70 7.94 8.67 -3.44
N PRO A 71 7.15 9.62 -3.94
CA PRO A 71 5.84 9.33 -4.55
C PRO A 71 5.96 8.36 -5.74
N VAL A 72 4.98 7.48 -5.94
CA VAL A 72 4.94 6.51 -7.07
C VAL A 72 5.23 7.19 -8.42
N ALA A 73 4.60 8.34 -8.69
CA ALA A 73 4.75 9.06 -9.96
C ALA A 73 6.16 9.61 -10.21
N GLU A 74 6.92 9.87 -9.15
CA GLU A 74 8.33 10.28 -9.26
C GLU A 74 9.22 9.04 -9.39
N ALA A 75 8.93 7.99 -8.61
CA ALA A 75 9.65 6.73 -8.64
C ALA A 75 9.64 6.06 -10.04
N GLU A 76 8.59 6.24 -10.83
CA GLU A 76 8.51 5.73 -12.21
C GLU A 76 9.53 6.35 -13.17
N LYS A 77 10.07 7.53 -12.83
CA LYS A 77 11.05 8.27 -13.65
C LYS A 77 12.49 8.03 -13.20
N MET A 78 12.69 7.38 -12.06
CA MET A 78 14.00 7.15 -11.46
C MET A 78 14.65 5.86 -11.99
N GLY A 79 15.98 5.84 -12.01
CA GLY A 79 16.73 4.63 -12.29
C GLY A 79 16.58 3.57 -11.19
N LYS A 80 16.75 2.29 -11.54
CA LYS A 80 16.61 1.18 -10.57
C LYS A 80 17.52 1.33 -9.35
N GLY A 81 18.77 1.76 -9.55
CA GLY A 81 19.73 1.92 -8.44
C GLY A 81 19.36 3.04 -7.46
N GLU A 82 18.74 4.12 -7.94
CA GLU A 82 18.30 5.21 -7.06
C GLU A 82 17.14 4.77 -6.16
N LEU A 83 16.25 3.91 -6.68
CA LEU A 83 15.08 3.40 -5.97
C LEU A 83 15.41 2.42 -4.84
N GLU A 84 16.55 1.73 -4.89
CA GLU A 84 16.93 0.74 -3.86
C GLU A 84 17.03 1.37 -2.46
N SER A 85 17.41 2.64 -2.40
CA SER A 85 17.55 3.39 -1.14
C SER A 85 16.27 4.09 -0.70
N LYS A 86 15.18 4.02 -1.48
CA LYS A 86 13.97 4.82 -1.30
C LYS A 86 12.75 3.98 -0.95
N ILE A 87 11.86 4.58 -0.15
CA ILE A 87 10.56 4.03 0.17
C ILE A 87 9.55 4.63 -0.81
N VAL A 88 9.17 3.86 -1.83
CA VAL A 88 8.13 4.30 -2.76
C VAL A 88 6.79 4.34 -2.03
N VAL A 89 6.18 5.52 -1.92
CA VAL A 89 4.90 5.76 -1.23
C VAL A 89 3.84 6.25 -2.21
N GLY A 90 2.58 5.99 -1.90
CA GLY A 90 1.44 6.35 -2.74
C GLY A 90 0.50 5.19 -2.98
N GLU A 91 -0.50 5.47 -3.82
CA GLU A 91 -1.40 4.47 -4.36
C GLU A 91 -0.77 3.81 -5.59
N PHE A 92 -0.67 2.48 -5.59
CA PHE A 92 -0.12 1.68 -6.69
C PHE A 92 -1.20 1.21 -7.64
N ILE A 93 -2.41 0.97 -7.13
CA ILE A 93 -3.55 0.58 -7.95
C ILE A 93 -4.86 0.99 -7.27
N GLN A 94 -5.81 1.43 -8.08
CA GLN A 94 -7.22 1.54 -7.74
C GLN A 94 -8.03 1.10 -8.95
N ARG A 95 -8.85 0.05 -8.81
CA ARG A 95 -9.69 -0.48 -9.87
C ARG A 95 -10.87 -1.27 -9.30
N ARG A 96 -11.82 -1.62 -10.15
CA ARG A 96 -12.93 -2.52 -9.83
C ARG A 96 -12.72 -3.88 -10.49
N ARG A 97 -12.66 -4.94 -9.68
CA ARG A 97 -12.84 -6.34 -10.10
C ARG A 97 -13.87 -6.98 -9.20
N LEU A 98 -14.52 -8.05 -9.69
CA LEU A 98 -15.50 -8.81 -8.91
C LEU A 98 -14.88 -9.28 -7.59
N THR A 99 -15.66 -9.18 -6.52
CA THR A 99 -15.31 -9.83 -5.26
C THR A 99 -15.47 -11.34 -5.40
N LEU A 100 -14.92 -12.10 -4.46
CA LEU A 100 -15.15 -13.55 -4.41
C LEU A 100 -16.65 -13.86 -4.34
N VAL A 101 -17.37 -13.15 -3.48
CA VAL A 101 -18.81 -13.32 -3.26
C VAL A 101 -19.60 -13.05 -4.55
N GLU A 102 -19.30 -11.95 -5.24
CA GLU A 102 -19.96 -11.61 -6.51
C GLU A 102 -19.68 -12.64 -7.59
N SER A 103 -18.44 -13.13 -7.66
CA SER A 103 -18.03 -14.16 -8.62
C SER A 103 -18.78 -15.47 -8.38
N VAL A 104 -18.88 -15.90 -7.12
CA VAL A 104 -19.64 -17.11 -6.74
C VAL A 104 -21.12 -16.96 -7.08
N TYR A 105 -21.76 -15.86 -6.71
CA TYR A 105 -23.18 -15.65 -7.02
C TYR A 105 -23.46 -15.51 -8.52
N ALA A 106 -22.51 -14.99 -9.31
CA ALA A 106 -22.64 -14.97 -10.76
C ALA A 106 -22.74 -16.38 -11.34
N VAL A 107 -21.85 -17.28 -10.91
CA VAL A 107 -21.85 -18.69 -11.32
C VAL A 107 -23.14 -19.40 -10.88
N LEU A 108 -23.59 -19.18 -9.64
CA LEU A 108 -24.84 -19.77 -9.14
C LEU A 108 -26.06 -19.36 -9.98
N ARG A 109 -26.17 -18.07 -10.33
CA ARG A 109 -27.27 -17.57 -11.18
C ARG A 109 -27.22 -18.14 -12.59
N GLU A 110 -26.03 -18.35 -13.13
CA GLU A 110 -25.86 -18.97 -14.44
C GLU A 110 -26.31 -20.43 -14.42
N ALA A 111 -25.91 -21.19 -13.40
CA ALA A 111 -26.33 -22.58 -13.22
C ALA A 111 -27.86 -22.72 -13.10
N GLN A 112 -28.53 -21.80 -12.40
CA GLN A 112 -29.99 -21.80 -12.25
C GLN A 112 -30.76 -21.51 -13.55
N LYS A 113 -30.17 -20.79 -14.50
CA LYS A 113 -30.83 -20.48 -15.79
C LYS A 113 -30.80 -21.63 -16.78
N ASN A 114 -29.84 -22.55 -16.61
CA ASN A 114 -29.62 -23.70 -17.47
C ASN A 114 -30.23 -24.99 -16.89
N ALA A 115 -31.00 -24.88 -15.81
CA ALA A 115 -31.76 -25.95 -15.17
C ALA A 115 -33.25 -25.81 -15.50
#